data_AF-A0A6V7DF06-F1
#
_entry.id   AF-A0A6V7DF06-F1
#
_cell.length_a   1.000
_cell.length_b   1.000
_cell.length_c   1.000
_cell.angle_alpha   90.00
_cell.angle_beta   90.00
_cell.angle_gamma   90.00
#
_symmetry.space_group_name_H-M   'P 1'
#
loop_
_entity.id
_entity.type
_entity.pdbx_description
1 polymer ?
#
loop_
_entity_poly.entity_id
_entity_poly.type
_entity_poly.pdbx_seq_one_letter_code
_entity_poly.pdbx_strand_id
1 'polypeptide(L)'
;MGRHFFTGGLMPATDTLLHFQQDAVIEQRWVLSGEHYEKTANAWLENQDRHREQIMPLLKQTYGDDAQRWWQRWRMFWLACAELFGYDQGREWGVAHYRFVKR
;
A
#
# COMPACT_ATOMS: atom_id res chain seq x y z
N MET A 1 3.95 -4.08 -10.41
CA MET A 1 3.01 -4.12 -9.27
C MET A 1 2.06 -5.32 -9.38
N GLY A 2 1.09 -5.31 -10.31
CA GLY A 2 0.04 -6.34 -10.47
C GLY A 2 0.45 -7.80 -10.25
N ARG A 3 1.28 -8.37 -11.14
CA ARG A 3 1.68 -9.80 -11.11
C ARG A 3 2.33 -10.29 -9.81
N HIS A 4 3.00 -9.41 -9.06
CA HIS A 4 3.84 -9.81 -7.92
C HIS A 4 3.33 -9.31 -6.57
N PHE A 5 2.54 -8.23 -6.56
CA PHE A 5 2.08 -7.59 -5.32
C PHE A 5 0.56 -7.43 -5.25
N PHE A 6 -0.16 -7.50 -6.38
CA PHE A 6 -1.61 -7.24 -6.42
C PHE A 6 -2.37 -8.27 -7.25
N THR A 7 -1.90 -9.52 -7.27
CA THR A 7 -2.58 -10.58 -8.02
C THR A 7 -3.94 -10.87 -7.40
N GLY A 8 -5.02 -10.59 -8.15
CA GLY A 8 -6.40 -10.74 -7.67
C GLY A 8 -6.89 -9.60 -6.77
N GLY A 9 -6.12 -8.53 -6.59
CA GLY A 9 -6.50 -7.36 -5.81
C GLY A 9 -7.28 -6.31 -6.59
N LEU A 10 -8.04 -5.47 -5.88
CA LEU A 10 -8.71 -4.28 -6.37
C LEU A 10 -8.14 -3.04 -5.66
N MET A 11 -7.97 -1.94 -6.38
CA MET A 11 -7.80 -0.61 -5.80
C MET A 11 -9.13 0.14 -5.96
N PRO A 12 -10.01 0.15 -4.95
CA PRO A 12 -11.34 0.74 -5.07
C PRO A 12 -11.26 2.26 -5.09
N ALA A 13 -12.17 2.88 -5.84
CA ALA A 13 -12.42 4.30 -5.73
C ALA A 13 -13.00 4.64 -4.35
N THR A 14 -12.77 5.87 -3.89
CA THR A 14 -13.16 6.29 -2.53
C THR A 14 -14.69 6.28 -2.28
N ASP A 15 -15.50 6.16 -3.32
CA ASP A 15 -16.96 6.03 -3.27
C ASP A 15 -17.48 4.60 -3.46
N THR A 16 -16.61 3.63 -3.77
CA THR A 16 -17.02 2.26 -4.12
C THR A 16 -17.96 1.64 -3.08
N LEU A 17 -17.66 1.82 -1.79
CA LEU A 17 -18.45 1.23 -0.70
C LEU A 17 -19.80 1.94 -0.45
N LEU A 18 -20.03 3.13 -1.02
CA LEU A 18 -21.33 3.80 -0.93
C LEU A 18 -22.43 3.02 -1.66
N HIS A 19 -22.05 2.17 -2.61
CA HIS A 19 -22.97 1.35 -3.40
C HIS A 19 -23.39 0.04 -2.72
N PHE A 20 -22.83 -0.30 -1.55
CA PHE A 20 -23.03 -1.59 -0.86
C PHE A 20 -23.47 -1.36 0.59
N GLN A 21 -24.73 -0.93 0.79
CA GLN A 21 -25.26 -0.56 2.11
C GLN A 21 -26.52 -1.34 2.52
N GLN A 22 -26.64 -2.59 2.05
CA GLN A 22 -27.79 -3.45 2.33
C GLN A 22 -27.84 -3.84 3.81
N ASP A 23 -26.73 -4.34 4.36
CA ASP A 23 -26.63 -4.90 5.72
C ASP A 23 -25.93 -3.97 6.73
N ALA A 24 -25.09 -3.06 6.25
CA ALA A 24 -24.38 -2.06 7.05
C ALA A 24 -24.38 -0.72 6.32
N VAL A 25 -24.53 0.38 7.05
CA VAL A 25 -24.58 1.73 6.48
C VAL A 25 -23.36 2.54 6.92
N ILE A 26 -22.85 3.39 6.04
CA ILE A 26 -21.72 4.26 6.33
C ILE A 26 -22.25 5.45 7.15
N GLU A 27 -21.83 5.51 8.40
CA GLU A 27 -22.16 6.62 9.32
C GLU A 27 -21.17 7.78 9.13
N GLN A 28 -19.89 7.47 8.95
CA GLN A 28 -18.83 8.48 8.78
C GLN A 28 -17.82 8.03 7.74
N ARG A 29 -17.27 9.01 7.02
CA ARG A 29 -16.22 8.82 6.02
C ARG A 29 -15.23 9.97 6.10
N TRP A 30 -13.95 9.66 6.03
CA TRP A 30 -12.89 10.65 5.84
C TRP A 30 -11.82 10.12 4.91
N VAL A 31 -11.21 11.02 4.15
CA VAL A 31 -10.14 10.71 3.20
C VAL A 31 -8.90 11.45 3.66
N LEU A 32 -7.80 10.73 3.78
CA LEU A 32 -6.48 11.28 4.07
C LEU A 32 -5.72 11.50 2.77
N SER A 33 -5.01 12.63 2.69
CA SER A 33 -4.09 12.95 1.58
C SER A 33 -3.12 11.79 1.33
N GLY A 34 -2.82 11.52 0.07
CA GLY A 34 -1.84 10.52 -0.33
C GLY A 34 -0.43 10.78 0.21
N GLU A 35 -0.09 12.04 0.53
CA GLU A 35 1.21 12.42 1.10
C GLU A 35 1.53 11.65 2.39
N HIS A 36 0.51 11.24 3.17
CA HIS A 36 0.72 10.41 4.35
C HIS A 36 1.21 9.00 3.99
N TYR A 37 0.64 8.42 2.94
CA TYR A 37 1.05 7.10 2.45
C TYR A 37 2.41 7.19 1.76
N GLU A 38 2.66 8.24 0.98
CA GLU A 38 3.97 8.54 0.38
C GLU A 38 5.07 8.56 1.44
N LYS A 39 4.91 9.38 2.48
CA LYS A 39 5.89 9.49 3.59
C LYS A 39 6.13 8.14 4.26
N THR A 40 5.07 7.35 4.42
CA THR A 40 5.15 6.01 4.99
C THR A 40 5.94 5.07 4.09
N ALA A 41 5.65 5.04 2.78
CA ALA A 41 6.35 4.21 1.82
C ALA A 41 7.84 4.57 1.70
N ASN A 42 8.16 5.88 1.70
CA ASN A 42 9.54 6.36 1.72
C ASN A 42 10.28 5.94 3.01
N ALA A 43 9.63 6.05 4.17
CA ALA A 43 10.20 5.57 5.43
C ALA A 43 10.44 4.05 5.42
N TRP A 44 9.54 3.27 4.81
CA TRP A 44 9.73 1.82 4.66
C TRP A 44 10.86 1.48 3.71
N LEU A 45 11.02 2.20 2.60
CA LEU A 45 12.15 2.03 1.69
C LEU A 45 13.49 2.29 2.41
N GLU A 46 13.58 3.40 3.13
CA GLU A 46 14.78 3.74 3.88
C GLU A 46 15.06 2.70 4.98
N ASN A 47 14.03 2.29 5.71
CA ASN A 47 14.15 1.30 6.77
C ASN A 47 14.60 -0.06 6.23
N GLN A 48 14.03 -0.48 5.09
CA GLN A 48 14.47 -1.68 4.39
C GLN A 48 15.95 -1.57 4.04
N ASP A 49 16.35 -0.53 3.29
CA ASP A 49 17.73 -0.35 2.82
C ASP A 49 18.74 -0.32 3.98
N ARG A 50 18.39 0.35 5.09
CA ARG A 50 19.20 0.41 6.32
C ARG A 50 19.42 -0.95 6.98
N HIS A 51 18.42 -1.83 6.94
CA HIS A 51 18.46 -3.13 7.63
C HIS A 51 18.74 -4.31 6.69
N ARG A 52 19.41 -4.06 5.55
CA ARG A 52 19.71 -5.08 4.53
C ARG A 52 20.36 -6.33 5.11
N GLU A 53 21.33 -6.18 6.01
CA GLU A 53 22.06 -7.31 6.59
C GLU A 53 21.17 -8.22 7.45
N GLN A 54 20.14 -7.66 8.08
CA GLN A 54 19.18 -8.40 8.89
C GLN A 54 18.07 -9.03 8.03
N ILE A 55 17.63 -8.32 6.98
CA ILE A 55 16.53 -8.75 6.11
C ILE A 55 16.98 -9.81 5.11
N MET A 56 18.19 -9.71 4.56
CA MET A 56 18.67 -10.60 3.50
C MET A 56 18.68 -12.09 3.89
N PRO A 57 19.10 -12.50 5.11
CA PRO A 57 18.97 -13.88 5.57
C PRO A 57 17.51 -14.38 5.54
N LEU A 58 16.55 -13.56 5.95
CA LEU A 58 15.13 -13.90 5.90
C LEU A 58 14.65 -14.06 4.46
N LEU A 59 15.05 -13.16 3.56
CA LEU A 59 14.72 -13.29 2.15
C LEU A 59 15.33 -14.54 1.51
N LYS A 60 16.55 -14.94 1.90
CA LYS A 60 17.16 -16.20 1.46
C LYS A 60 16.37 -17.41 1.96
N GLN A 61 15.91 -17.37 3.21
CA GLN A 61 15.07 -18.43 3.77
C GLN A 61 13.72 -18.53 3.04
N THR A 62 13.10 -17.40 2.71
CA THR A 62 11.77 -17.36 2.08
C THR A 62 11.81 -17.62 0.57
N TYR A 63 12.78 -17.05 -0.14
CA TYR A 63 12.81 -17.00 -1.60
C TYR A 63 13.99 -17.75 -2.25
N GLY A 64 14.89 -18.33 -1.44
CA GLY A 64 16.04 -19.08 -1.93
C GLY A 64 16.92 -18.24 -2.87
N ASP A 65 17.23 -18.81 -4.04
CA ASP A 65 18.07 -18.19 -5.06
C ASP A 65 17.51 -16.86 -5.60
N ASP A 66 16.21 -16.66 -5.48
CA ASP A 66 15.52 -15.45 -5.93
C ASP A 66 15.57 -14.30 -4.89
N ALA A 67 16.24 -14.47 -3.75
CA ALA A 67 16.27 -13.49 -2.66
C ALA A 67 16.73 -12.08 -3.09
N GLN A 68 17.79 -11.99 -3.91
CA GLN A 68 18.26 -10.69 -4.43
C GLN A 68 17.24 -10.02 -5.35
N ARG A 69 16.51 -10.82 -6.15
CA ARG A 69 15.44 -10.33 -7.02
C ARG A 69 14.28 -9.81 -6.17
N TRP A 70 13.90 -10.54 -5.13
CA TRP A 70 12.84 -10.12 -4.22
C TRP A 70 13.19 -8.90 -3.39
N TRP A 71 14.45 -8.76 -2.96
CA TRP A 71 14.95 -7.53 -2.36
C TRP A 71 14.67 -6.31 -3.24
N GLN A 72 15.04 -6.37 -4.53
CA GLN A 72 14.77 -5.26 -5.46
C GLN A 72 13.28 -5.09 -5.75
N ARG A 73 12.50 -6.17 -5.84
CA ARG A 73 11.03 -6.06 -6.00
C ARG A 73 10.39 -5.30 -4.85
N TRP A 74 10.80 -5.55 -3.61
CA TRP A 74 10.31 -4.80 -2.44
C TRP A 74 10.68 -3.33 -2.50
N ARG A 75 11.92 -3.00 -2.89
CA ARG A 75 12.32 -1.59 -3.10
C ARG A 75 11.46 -0.91 -4.17
N MET A 76 11.25 -1.58 -5.31
CA MET A 76 10.41 -1.09 -6.39
C MET A 76 8.95 -0.94 -5.98
N PHE A 77 8.45 -1.79 -5.08
CA PHE A 77 7.12 -1.67 -4.52
C PHE A 77 6.97 -0.38 -3.71
N TRP A 78 7.90 -0.12 -2.78
CA TRP A 78 7.87 1.11 -1.98
C TRP A 78 7.98 2.36 -2.84
N LEU A 79 8.91 2.39 -3.80
CA LEU A 79 9.06 3.49 -4.75
C LEU A 79 7.79 3.73 -5.56
N ALA A 80 7.22 2.67 -6.16
CA ALA A 80 6.00 2.80 -6.95
C ALA A 80 4.81 3.29 -6.12
N CYS A 81 4.69 2.84 -4.87
CA CYS A 81 3.69 3.34 -3.94
C CYS A 81 3.91 4.81 -3.57
N ALA A 82 5.16 5.21 -3.28
CA ALA A 82 5.48 6.58 -2.92
C ALA A 82 5.11 7.54 -4.05
N GLU A 83 5.55 7.26 -5.28
CA GLU A 83 5.23 8.10 -6.45
C GLU A 83 3.72 8.15 -6.74
N LEU A 84 3.02 7.02 -6.64
CA LEU A 84 1.58 6.97 -6.91
C LEU A 84 0.77 7.80 -5.91
N PHE A 85 1.07 7.65 -4.61
CA PHE A 85 0.35 8.35 -3.56
C PHE A 85 0.82 9.79 -3.36
N GLY A 86 2.05 10.14 -3.74
CA GLY A 86 2.55 11.53 -3.73
C GLY A 86 2.09 12.35 -4.94
N TYR A 87 1.55 11.69 -5.98
CA TYR A 87 1.16 12.35 -7.22
C TYR A 87 0.17 13.49 -7.00
N ASP A 88 0.41 14.61 -7.68
CA ASP A 88 -0.32 15.86 -7.55
C ASP A 88 -0.51 16.31 -6.08
N GLN A 89 0.57 16.27 -5.29
CA GLN A 89 0.56 16.62 -3.86
C GLN A 89 -0.46 15.79 -3.07
N GLY A 90 -0.56 14.50 -3.40
CA GLY A 90 -1.43 13.53 -2.74
C GLY A 90 -2.93 13.73 -2.96
N ARG A 91 -3.34 14.43 -4.02
CA ARG A 91 -4.75 14.70 -4.31
C ARG A 91 -5.46 13.60 -5.10
N GLU A 92 -4.73 12.84 -5.92
CA GLU A 92 -5.34 11.82 -6.80
C GLU A 92 -5.55 10.48 -6.10
N TRP A 93 -4.56 10.05 -5.32
CA TRP A 93 -4.60 8.80 -4.57
C TRP A 93 -4.56 9.09 -3.07
N GLY A 94 -5.51 8.55 -2.32
CA GLY A 94 -5.63 8.79 -0.89
C GLY A 94 -6.03 7.53 -0.12
N VAL A 95 -6.10 7.67 1.22
CA VAL A 95 -6.56 6.59 2.09
C VAL A 95 -7.94 6.95 2.62
N ALA A 96 -8.95 6.18 2.23
CA ALA A 96 -10.32 6.38 2.71
C ALA A 96 -10.62 5.48 3.91
N HIS A 97 -11.17 6.08 4.95
CA HIS A 97 -11.67 5.39 6.14
C HIS A 97 -13.19 5.50 6.19
N TYR A 98 -13.84 4.42 6.63
CA TYR A 98 -15.29 4.32 6.72
C TYR A 98 -15.65 3.74 8.08
N ARG A 99 -16.57 4.40 8.77
CA ARG A 99 -17.23 3.86 9.95
C ARG A 99 -18.60 3.35 9.55
N PHE A 100 -18.79 2.05 9.72
CA PHE A 100 -20.07 1.38 9.45
C PHE A 100 -20.86 1.21 10.74
N VAL A 101 -22.19 1.30 10.62
CA VAL A 101 -23.13 0.87 11.65
C VAL A 101 -24.07 -0.17 11.07
N LYS A 102 -24.55 -1.07 11.93
CA LYS A 102 -25.58 -2.03 11.54
C LYS A 102 -26.85 -1.26 11.20
N ARG A 103 -27.54 -1.71 10.15
CA ARG A 103 -28.85 -1.17 9.80
C ARG A 103 -29.92 -1.58 10.79
#